data_AF-A0A6A6JP09-F1
#
_entry.id   AF-A0A6A6JP09-F1
#
_cell.length_a   1.000
_cell.length_b   1.000
_cell.length_c   1.000
_cell.angle_alpha   90.00
_cell.angle_beta   90.00
_cell.angle_gamma   90.00
#
_symmetry.space_group_name_H-M   'P 1'
#
loop_
_entity.id
_entity.type
_entity.pdbx_description
1 polymer ?
#
loop_
_entity_poly.entity_id
_entity_poly.type
_entity_poly.pdbx_seq_one_letter_code
_entity_poly.pdbx_strand_id
1 'polypeptide(L)'
;QTSYYFPKHVDKPNWRPIVFKPPYLIFLTLVSLGLAGIQESLFRRSNAKGGLMQFLGLNDISVPEYFLWRYFPTIVTVTYGVAYQLVDVEAKRLEPYYRLAERSGSTFAQSLNVDSTNFWTWFRPPFPGSARTRLSTAISLVAVIAVPVIQNATLEVRAANDGFALFVHPIWSRVLSGSLIFAAVAGLLLLWPLHQSSGLSSDPCGISGLLAMTTRGHILSDFIGLSPLSSDEEINKSKLNYRKYFLYNSSLSPIEQLHWSPKLRVPSDRKEHSFTLPLVQSVPAFIFILSLLALVPVLIFTRANIILSRAPFLMTAIGVAVKLLWTLFDTNIRLTEPYYQLVRRHAKPSVLSVDYTGTMPFYLPIKALRNHDGTLALVATISILLEVLTVCLSSFGSAGANFMHRKGTSTATDLLEGDAQTFRSFWISLVLSISIIISLLVTAVYVYVQRSDVSLPRKPGTLAFVLLATHQAKMIVNWVGCEKLSYEQRRNLLVSWDKTYGFGWYQGRDGALHLGIDEEPLVTDYR
;
A
#
# COMPACT_ATOMS: atom_id res chain seq x y z
N GLN A 1 16.78 10.85 -41.75
CA GLN A 1 18.11 10.72 -41.11
C GLN A 1 17.92 9.89 -39.86
N THR A 2 18.55 8.72 -39.88
CA THR A 2 18.43 7.58 -38.97
C THR A 2 19.38 7.69 -37.78
N SER A 3 19.02 7.00 -36.69
CA SER A 3 19.78 6.74 -35.45
C SER A 3 19.41 7.63 -34.27
N TYR A 4 18.38 7.22 -33.53
CA TYR A 4 18.36 7.51 -32.10
C TYR A 4 19.55 6.82 -31.43
N TYR A 5 20.52 7.66 -31.08
CA TYR A 5 21.81 7.33 -30.49
C TYR A 5 21.63 6.53 -29.19
N PHE A 6 22.09 5.27 -29.17
CA PHE A 6 22.44 4.61 -27.91
C PHE A 6 23.82 5.15 -27.50
N PRO A 7 23.94 6.01 -26.46
CA PRO A 7 25.25 6.40 -25.97
C PRO A 7 26.01 5.16 -25.49
N LYS A 8 27.22 4.97 -26.02
CA LYS A 8 28.08 3.81 -25.75
C LYS A 8 28.53 3.73 -24.28
N HIS A 9 28.48 4.84 -23.55
CA HIS A 9 28.77 4.93 -22.11
C HIS A 9 27.47 5.20 -21.35
N VAL A 10 26.93 4.17 -20.72
CA VAL A 10 25.66 4.25 -19.99
C VAL A 10 25.96 4.46 -18.52
N ASP A 11 26.28 5.69 -18.12
CA ASP A 11 26.19 6.09 -16.73
C ASP A 11 24.71 6.07 -16.35
N LYS A 12 24.26 4.94 -15.81
CA LYS A 12 22.89 4.77 -15.34
C LYS A 12 22.83 5.29 -13.90
N PRO A 13 22.19 6.44 -13.65
CA PRO A 13 21.94 6.84 -12.28
C PRO A 13 21.06 5.77 -11.61
N ASN A 14 21.31 5.55 -10.33
CA ASN A 14 20.74 4.44 -9.58
C ASN A 14 20.17 4.95 -8.26
N TRP A 15 19.28 5.93 -8.35
CA TRP A 15 18.53 6.38 -7.18
C TRP A 15 17.63 5.25 -6.68
N ARG A 16 17.60 5.07 -5.36
CA ARG A 16 16.75 4.10 -4.67
C ARG A 16 16.19 4.70 -3.39
N PRO A 17 14.91 4.45 -3.06
CA PRO A 17 14.37 4.82 -1.78
C PRO A 17 15.03 3.99 -0.67
N ILE A 18 14.96 4.48 0.57
CA ILE A 18 15.63 3.88 1.72
C ILE A 18 15.25 2.39 1.88
N VAL A 19 13.98 2.06 1.66
CA VAL A 19 13.45 0.70 1.77
C VAL A 19 13.99 -0.29 0.73
N PHE A 20 14.56 0.22 -0.37
CA PHE A 20 15.19 -0.57 -1.43
C PHE A 20 16.71 -0.62 -1.35
N LYS A 21 17.31 0.06 -0.36
CA LYS A 21 18.74 -0.04 -0.14
C LYS A 21 19.06 -1.41 0.48
N PRO A 22 20.17 -2.07 0.09
CA PRO A 22 20.60 -3.33 0.69
C PRO A 22 20.56 -3.39 2.23
N PRO A 23 21.01 -2.38 3.00
CA PRO A 23 20.96 -2.44 4.46
C PRO A 23 19.54 -2.65 5.03
N TYR A 24 18.52 -2.03 4.43
CA TYR A 24 17.14 -2.18 4.90
C TYR A 24 16.60 -3.60 4.66
N LEU A 25 16.90 -4.17 3.50
CA LEU A 25 16.47 -5.52 3.15
C LEU A 25 17.23 -6.59 3.93
N ILE A 26 18.53 -6.38 4.17
CA ILE A 26 19.34 -7.24 5.06
C ILE A 26 18.77 -7.16 6.47
N PHE A 27 18.45 -5.96 6.96
CA PHE A 27 17.81 -5.78 8.27
C PHE A 27 16.48 -6.56 8.36
N LEU A 28 15.56 -6.43 7.39
CA LEU A 28 14.30 -7.19 7.41
C LEU A 28 14.49 -8.70 7.31
N THR A 29 15.51 -9.14 6.57
CA THR A 29 15.88 -10.56 6.49
C THR A 29 16.37 -11.07 7.85
N LEU A 30 17.25 -10.32 8.52
CA LEU A 30 17.73 -10.65 9.87
C LEU A 30 16.60 -10.65 10.89
N VAL A 31 15.67 -9.71 10.81
CA VAL A 31 14.45 -9.70 11.64
C VAL A 31 13.63 -10.96 11.39
N SER A 32 13.43 -11.36 10.13
CA SER A 32 12.70 -12.59 9.79
C SER A 32 13.35 -13.85 10.38
N LEU A 33 14.68 -13.97 10.27
CA LEU A 33 15.44 -15.07 10.86
C LEU A 33 15.42 -15.03 12.40
N GLY A 34 15.52 -13.84 12.99
CA GLY A 34 15.44 -13.63 14.43
C GLY A 34 14.08 -14.04 14.99
N LEU A 35 12.98 -13.63 14.35
CA LEU A 35 11.63 -14.03 14.74
C LEU A 35 11.43 -15.54 14.59
N ALA A 36 11.96 -16.16 13.53
CA ALA A 36 11.90 -17.61 13.36
C ALA A 36 12.68 -18.36 14.47
N GLY A 37 13.86 -17.86 14.83
CA GLY A 37 14.67 -18.39 15.92
C GLY A 37 14.01 -18.24 17.30
N ILE A 38 13.39 -17.09 17.56
CA ILE A 38 12.61 -16.84 18.78
C ILE A 38 11.43 -17.81 18.84
N GLN A 39 10.67 -17.98 17.75
CA GLN A 39 9.55 -18.91 17.70
C GLN A 39 9.97 -20.35 17.98
N GLU A 40 11.07 -20.82 17.38
CA GLU A 40 11.61 -22.16 17.64
C GLU A 40 12.12 -22.31 19.08
N SER A 41 12.75 -21.28 19.64
CA SER A 41 13.19 -21.26 21.04
C SER A 41 12.02 -21.36 22.02
N LEU A 42 10.94 -20.60 21.77
CA LEU A 42 9.70 -20.66 22.55
C LEU A 42 9.05 -22.04 22.46
N PHE A 43 9.01 -22.63 21.26
CA PHE A 43 8.46 -23.98 21.05
C PHE A 43 9.26 -25.03 21.84
N ARG A 44 10.59 -25.03 21.74
CA ARG A 44 11.44 -25.97 22.48
C ARG A 44 11.31 -25.81 23.99
N ARG A 45 11.26 -24.57 24.47
CA ARG A 45 11.06 -24.28 25.90
C ARG A 45 9.70 -24.76 26.39
N SER A 46 8.63 -24.49 25.63
CA SER A 46 7.29 -24.96 25.96
C SER A 46 7.22 -26.48 26.06
N ASN A 47 7.90 -27.20 25.16
CA ASN A 47 7.88 -28.66 25.15
C ASN A 47 8.76 -29.26 26.27
N ALA A 48 9.90 -28.64 26.58
CA ALA A 48 10.82 -29.12 27.60
C ALA A 48 10.31 -28.90 29.03
N LYS A 49 9.59 -27.80 29.28
CA LYS A 49 9.10 -27.41 30.62
C LYS A 49 7.62 -27.73 30.86
N GLY A 50 6.93 -28.34 29.89
CA GLY A 50 5.48 -28.59 30.00
C GLY A 50 4.64 -27.31 30.04
N GLY A 51 5.08 -26.25 29.35
CA GLY A 51 4.44 -24.93 29.29
C GLY A 51 5.45 -23.78 29.30
N LEU A 52 5.09 -22.64 28.71
CA LEU A 52 5.84 -21.38 28.79
C LEU A 52 5.68 -20.71 30.17
N MET A 53 4.46 -20.74 30.69
CA MET A 53 4.06 -20.20 31.99
C MET A 53 2.96 -21.12 32.57
N GLN A 54 3.03 -21.41 33.85
CA GLN A 54 2.02 -22.15 34.62
C GLN A 54 1.40 -21.20 35.64
N PHE A 55 0.09 -21.21 35.79
CA PHE A 55 -0.65 -20.34 36.70
C PHE A 55 -1.82 -21.12 37.34
N LEU A 56 -1.96 -21.00 38.66
CA LEU A 56 -3.00 -21.65 39.46
C LEU A 56 -4.34 -20.89 39.31
N GLY A 57 -4.27 -19.56 39.19
CA GLY A 57 -5.39 -18.66 38.86
C GLY A 57 -4.93 -17.40 38.13
N LEU A 58 -5.87 -16.65 37.54
CA LEU A 58 -5.60 -15.39 36.83
C LEU A 58 -5.05 -14.28 37.73
N ASN A 59 -5.20 -14.42 39.06
CA ASN A 59 -4.70 -13.48 40.06
C ASN A 59 -3.16 -13.51 40.21
N ASP A 60 -2.49 -14.57 39.74
CA ASP A 60 -1.03 -14.71 39.88
C ASP A 60 -0.25 -14.08 38.72
N ILE A 61 -0.93 -13.60 37.66
CA ILE A 61 -0.28 -13.07 36.46
C ILE A 61 -0.20 -11.56 36.54
N SER A 62 1.02 -11.02 36.45
CA SER A 62 1.23 -9.57 36.44
C SER A 62 0.73 -8.93 35.13
N VAL A 63 0.32 -7.65 35.17
CA VAL A 63 -0.11 -6.90 33.97
C VAL A 63 0.93 -6.93 32.84
N PRO A 64 2.24 -6.76 33.10
CA PRO A 64 3.26 -6.85 32.06
C PRO A 64 3.35 -8.24 31.43
N GLU A 65 3.21 -9.31 32.21
CA GLU A 65 3.20 -10.67 31.69
C GLU A 65 1.99 -10.91 30.80
N TYR A 66 0.79 -10.52 31.25
CA TYR A 66 -0.43 -10.61 30.45
C TYR A 66 -0.29 -9.88 29.11
N PHE A 67 0.25 -8.66 29.13
CA PHE A 67 0.51 -7.91 27.90
C PHE A 67 1.53 -8.60 26.98
N LEU A 68 2.59 -9.16 27.55
CA LEU A 68 3.74 -9.73 26.82
C LEU A 68 3.40 -11.02 26.09
N TRP A 69 2.49 -11.84 26.60
CA TRP A 69 2.04 -13.03 25.86
C TRP A 69 0.81 -12.76 24.98
N ARG A 70 -0.07 -11.81 25.35
CA ARG A 70 -1.33 -11.58 24.62
C ARG A 70 -1.20 -10.64 23.44
N TYR A 71 -0.63 -9.45 23.64
CA TYR A 71 -0.65 -8.37 22.65
C TYR A 71 0.70 -8.19 21.96
N PHE A 72 1.79 -8.31 22.71
CA PHE A 72 3.13 -8.03 22.21
C PHE A 72 3.53 -8.86 20.97
N PRO A 73 3.28 -10.18 20.90
CA PRO A 73 3.64 -10.96 19.71
C PRO A 73 2.89 -10.48 18.48
N THR A 74 1.60 -10.13 18.62
CA THR A 74 0.80 -9.61 17.51
C THR A 74 1.31 -8.23 17.08
N ILE A 75 1.61 -7.32 18.01
CA ILE A 75 2.21 -6.00 17.70
C ILE A 75 3.49 -6.15 16.87
N VAL A 76 4.37 -7.08 17.28
CA VAL A 76 5.63 -7.37 16.55
C VAL A 76 5.34 -7.87 15.14
N THR A 77 4.44 -8.85 14.97
CA THR A 77 4.09 -9.40 13.65
C THR A 77 3.40 -8.40 12.72
N VAL A 78 2.56 -7.52 13.27
CA VAL A 78 1.87 -6.48 12.51
C VAL A 78 2.86 -5.42 12.05
N THR A 79 3.75 -4.96 12.94
CA THR A 79 4.82 -4.00 12.61
C THR A 79 5.77 -4.57 11.56
N TYR A 80 6.11 -5.85 11.68
CA TYR A 80 6.86 -6.60 10.68
C TYR A 80 6.15 -6.64 9.32
N GLY A 81 4.84 -6.89 9.30
CA GLY A 81 4.02 -6.85 8.08
C GLY A 81 4.04 -5.48 7.40
N VAL A 82 3.88 -4.40 8.18
CA VAL A 82 3.96 -3.02 7.67
C VAL A 82 5.33 -2.73 7.03
N ALA A 83 6.41 -3.21 7.64
CA ALA A 83 7.75 -3.01 7.12
C ALA A 83 7.95 -3.65 5.73
N TYR A 84 7.45 -4.87 5.51
CA TYR A 84 7.48 -5.51 4.19
C TYR A 84 6.49 -4.92 3.20
N GLN A 85 5.34 -4.43 3.67
CA GLN A 85 4.36 -3.74 2.82
C GLN A 85 4.97 -2.48 2.18
N LEU A 86 5.84 -1.76 2.88
CA LEU A 86 6.57 -0.61 2.34
C LEU A 86 7.48 -0.97 1.17
N VAL A 87 8.18 -2.11 1.28
CA VAL A 87 9.02 -2.62 0.19
C VAL A 87 8.15 -2.92 -1.03
N ASP A 88 6.98 -3.55 -0.85
CA ASP A 88 6.07 -3.89 -1.93
C ASP A 88 5.47 -2.67 -2.64
N VAL A 89 5.04 -1.66 -1.88
CA VAL A 89 4.51 -0.42 -2.46
C VAL A 89 5.57 0.28 -3.32
N GLU A 90 6.79 0.43 -2.82
CA GLU A 90 7.88 1.03 -3.58
C GLU A 90 8.33 0.12 -4.76
N ALA A 91 8.23 -1.21 -4.65
CA ALA A 91 8.53 -2.14 -5.72
C ALA A 91 7.64 -1.89 -6.93
N LYS A 92 6.33 -1.73 -6.66
CA LYS A 92 5.29 -1.51 -7.66
C LYS A 92 5.39 -0.10 -8.26
N ARG A 93 5.65 0.91 -7.42
CA ARG A 93 5.83 2.31 -7.83
C ARG A 93 7.03 2.48 -8.77
N LEU A 94 8.14 1.80 -8.52
CA LEU A 94 9.38 1.94 -9.31
C LEU A 94 9.49 0.98 -10.50
N GLU A 95 8.67 -0.07 -10.56
CA GLU A 95 8.71 -1.08 -11.63
C GLU A 95 8.67 -0.49 -13.04
N PRO A 96 7.80 0.50 -13.38
CA PRO A 96 7.82 1.13 -14.70
C PRO A 96 9.18 1.74 -15.07
N TYR A 97 9.85 2.38 -14.12
CA TYR A 97 11.14 3.04 -14.34
C TYR A 97 12.27 2.03 -14.52
N TYR A 98 12.29 0.95 -13.73
CA TYR A 98 13.27 -0.10 -13.92
C TYR A 98 13.16 -0.76 -15.31
N ARG A 99 11.94 -0.94 -15.83
CA ARG A 99 11.71 -1.45 -17.19
C ARG A 99 12.19 -0.49 -18.26
N LEU A 100 11.92 0.80 -18.08
CA LEU A 100 12.41 1.84 -18.98
C LEU A 100 13.93 1.94 -18.95
N ALA A 101 14.57 1.61 -17.81
CA ALA A 101 16.02 1.59 -17.67
C ALA A 101 16.70 0.33 -18.25
N GLU A 102 15.95 -0.67 -18.70
CA GLU A 102 16.51 -1.86 -19.36
C GLU A 102 17.19 -1.49 -20.68
N ARG A 103 18.25 -2.23 -21.05
CA ARG A 103 19.03 -1.93 -22.28
C ARG A 103 18.19 -2.02 -23.55
N SER A 104 17.16 -2.85 -23.57
CA SER A 104 16.25 -3.04 -24.70
C SER A 104 15.12 -2.01 -24.77
N GLY A 105 15.00 -1.14 -23.77
CA GLY A 105 13.78 -0.38 -23.51
C GLY A 105 12.58 -1.28 -23.19
N SER A 106 11.42 -0.67 -23.00
CA SER A 106 10.16 -1.34 -22.68
C SER A 106 9.02 -0.86 -23.59
N THR A 107 8.02 -1.71 -23.80
CA THR A 107 6.83 -1.32 -24.58
C THR A 107 5.88 -0.48 -23.74
N PHE A 108 5.08 0.38 -24.37
CA PHE A 108 4.07 1.24 -23.69
C PHE A 108 3.19 0.47 -22.71
N ALA A 109 2.65 -0.68 -23.14
CA ALA A 109 1.75 -1.51 -22.33
C ALA A 109 2.41 -2.14 -21.09
N GLN A 110 3.74 -2.32 -21.12
CA GLN A 110 4.52 -2.94 -20.04
C GLN A 110 5.16 -1.93 -19.09
N SER A 111 5.26 -0.64 -19.45
CA SER A 111 5.83 0.39 -18.58
C SER A 111 4.86 1.53 -18.34
N LEU A 112 4.59 2.36 -19.35
CA LEU A 112 3.86 3.62 -19.20
C LEU A 112 2.39 3.40 -18.84
N ASN A 113 1.76 2.36 -19.36
CA ASN A 113 0.34 2.04 -19.12
C ASN A 113 0.10 1.03 -17.99
N VAL A 114 1.09 0.77 -17.14
CA VAL A 114 0.90 -0.12 -15.98
C VAL A 114 0.43 0.69 -14.79
N ASP A 115 -0.75 0.37 -14.26
CA ASP A 115 -1.24 0.96 -13.01
C ASP A 115 -0.46 0.36 -11.84
N SER A 116 0.51 1.11 -11.32
CA SER A 116 1.37 0.71 -10.21
C SER A 116 0.63 0.67 -8.87
N THR A 117 -0.52 1.35 -8.77
CA THR A 117 -1.26 1.52 -7.51
C THR A 117 -2.31 0.44 -7.28
N ASN A 118 -2.81 -0.19 -8.35
CA ASN A 118 -3.82 -1.21 -8.23
C ASN A 118 -3.18 -2.55 -7.86
N PHE A 119 -3.47 -3.02 -6.64
CA PHE A 119 -3.04 -4.32 -6.15
C PHE A 119 -3.41 -5.47 -7.10
N TRP A 120 -4.62 -5.43 -7.68
CA TRP A 120 -5.14 -6.49 -8.55
C TRP A 120 -4.43 -6.59 -9.91
N THR A 121 -3.78 -5.52 -10.37
CA THR A 121 -3.00 -5.52 -11.62
C THR A 121 -1.93 -6.62 -11.62
N TRP A 122 -1.39 -6.93 -10.43
CA TRP A 122 -0.31 -7.89 -10.26
C TRP A 122 -0.78 -9.35 -10.14
N PHE A 123 -2.09 -9.59 -10.07
CA PHE A 123 -2.68 -10.94 -10.05
C PHE A 123 -3.37 -11.31 -11.37
N ARG A 124 -3.59 -10.34 -12.27
CA ARG A 124 -4.27 -10.55 -13.55
C ARG A 124 -3.28 -11.10 -14.61
N PRO A 125 -3.54 -12.27 -15.22
CA PRO A 125 -2.73 -12.79 -16.32
C PRO A 125 -2.85 -11.92 -17.59
N PRO A 126 -1.80 -11.74 -18.40
CA PRO A 126 -0.42 -12.18 -18.17
C PRO A 126 0.25 -11.30 -17.10
N PHE A 127 0.74 -11.90 -16.00
CA PHE A 127 1.30 -11.19 -14.84
C PHE A 127 2.30 -10.12 -15.30
N PRO A 128 1.91 -8.83 -15.27
CA PRO A 128 2.68 -7.80 -15.93
C PRO A 128 3.89 -7.41 -15.10
N GLY A 129 4.30 -8.16 -14.06
CA GLY A 129 5.38 -7.80 -13.12
C GLY A 129 6.67 -8.58 -13.33
N SER A 130 7.80 -7.90 -13.15
CA SER A 130 9.11 -8.55 -13.15
C SER A 130 9.21 -9.51 -11.96
N ALA A 131 10.28 -10.31 -11.93
CA ALA A 131 10.56 -11.16 -10.78
C ALA A 131 10.59 -10.37 -9.45
N ARG A 132 11.01 -9.09 -9.46
CA ARG A 132 11.01 -8.21 -8.28
C ARG A 132 9.64 -8.03 -7.68
N THR A 133 8.70 -7.55 -8.48
CA THR A 133 7.37 -7.18 -8.01
C THR A 133 6.64 -8.43 -7.52
N ARG A 134 6.77 -9.55 -8.24
CA ARG A 134 6.19 -10.83 -7.82
C ARG A 134 6.74 -11.29 -6.47
N LEU A 135 8.05 -11.24 -6.30
CA LEU A 135 8.70 -11.65 -5.07
C LEU A 135 8.34 -10.72 -3.90
N SER A 136 8.37 -9.40 -4.11
CA SER A 136 8.00 -8.41 -3.11
C SER A 136 6.54 -8.54 -2.67
N THR A 137 5.62 -8.76 -3.61
CA THR A 137 4.20 -8.96 -3.30
C THR A 137 3.97 -10.28 -2.57
N ALA A 138 4.66 -11.36 -2.97
CA ALA A 138 4.56 -12.63 -2.26
C ALA A 138 5.03 -12.51 -0.79
N ILE A 139 6.16 -11.84 -0.56
CA ILE A 139 6.66 -11.61 0.80
C ILE A 139 5.69 -10.74 1.60
N SER A 140 5.23 -9.62 1.03
CA SER A 140 4.30 -8.73 1.71
C SER A 140 2.98 -9.43 2.06
N LEU A 141 2.45 -10.29 1.17
CA LEU A 141 1.25 -11.07 1.48
C LEU A 141 1.47 -12.04 2.63
N VAL A 142 2.58 -12.77 2.64
CA VAL A 142 2.91 -13.66 3.75
C VAL A 142 3.08 -12.87 5.05
N ALA A 143 3.82 -11.76 5.01
CA ALA A 143 4.11 -10.95 6.19
C ALA A 143 2.88 -10.21 6.76
N VAL A 144 1.97 -9.72 5.90
CA VAL A 144 0.78 -8.96 6.32
C VAL A 144 -0.38 -9.91 6.69
N ILE A 145 -0.57 -10.99 5.92
CA ILE A 145 -1.72 -11.89 6.10
C ILE A 145 -1.37 -13.09 6.96
N ALA A 146 -0.41 -13.89 6.52
CA ALA A 146 -0.17 -15.20 7.13
C ALA A 146 0.47 -15.05 8.52
N VAL A 147 1.51 -14.23 8.66
CA VAL A 147 2.32 -14.16 9.89
C VAL A 147 1.49 -13.75 11.13
N PRO A 148 0.68 -12.67 11.13
CA PRO A 148 -0.13 -12.30 12.30
C PRO A 148 -1.24 -13.30 12.61
N VAL A 149 -1.88 -13.84 11.57
CA VAL A 149 -3.00 -14.79 11.70
C VAL A 149 -2.50 -16.12 12.30
N ILE A 150 -1.41 -16.65 11.77
CA ILE A 150 -0.78 -17.88 12.25
C ILE A 150 -0.20 -17.66 13.64
N GLN A 151 0.45 -16.51 13.91
CA GLN A 151 0.97 -16.20 15.25
C GLN A 151 -0.12 -16.27 16.30
N ASN A 152 -1.32 -15.75 16.04
CA ASN A 152 -2.39 -15.83 17.02
C ASN A 152 -2.84 -17.28 17.30
N ALA A 153 -2.69 -18.19 16.33
CA ALA A 153 -2.99 -19.61 16.51
C ALA A 153 -1.88 -20.40 17.22
N THR A 154 -0.67 -19.86 17.37
CA THR A 154 0.43 -20.60 18.01
C THR A 154 0.30 -20.69 19.53
N LEU A 155 -0.36 -19.72 20.17
CA LEU A 155 -0.48 -19.62 21.62
C LEU A 155 -1.83 -20.16 22.09
N GLU A 156 -1.79 -21.22 22.89
CA GLU A 156 -2.97 -21.89 23.43
C GLU A 156 -2.87 -22.03 24.95
N VAL A 157 -3.96 -21.79 25.66
CA VAL A 157 -4.04 -22.04 27.11
C VAL A 157 -4.69 -23.40 27.31
N ARG A 158 -4.00 -24.33 27.98
CA ARG A 158 -4.51 -25.67 28.31
C ARG A 158 -4.50 -25.90 29.82
N ALA A 159 -5.39 -26.76 30.29
CA ALA A 159 -5.35 -27.24 31.67
C ALA A 159 -4.10 -28.10 31.88
N ALA A 160 -3.38 -27.85 32.98
CA ALA A 160 -2.25 -28.63 33.47
C ALA A 160 -2.61 -29.21 34.86
N ASN A 161 -1.81 -30.14 35.37
CA ASN A 161 -2.12 -30.88 36.60
C ASN A 161 -2.40 -29.95 37.81
N ASP A 162 -1.69 -28.83 37.93
CA ASP A 162 -1.84 -27.84 39.00
C ASP A 162 -2.38 -26.48 38.51
N GLY A 163 -3.22 -26.44 37.46
CA GLY A 163 -3.86 -25.20 37.01
C GLY A 163 -3.96 -25.06 35.49
N PHE A 164 -3.56 -23.91 34.96
CA PHE A 164 -3.52 -23.64 33.52
C PHE A 164 -2.09 -23.33 33.10
N ALA A 165 -1.74 -23.73 31.89
CA ALA A 165 -0.44 -23.41 31.32
C ALA A 165 -0.57 -22.93 29.88
N LEU A 166 0.30 -21.97 29.53
CA LEU A 166 0.43 -21.46 28.18
C LEU A 166 1.33 -22.40 27.37
N PHE A 167 0.78 -22.99 26.31
CA PHE A 167 1.48 -23.90 25.41
C PHE A 167 1.63 -23.31 24.01
N VAL A 168 2.72 -23.70 23.36
CA VAL A 168 2.91 -23.45 21.93
C VAL A 168 2.42 -24.64 21.12
N HIS A 169 1.44 -24.42 20.26
CA HIS A 169 0.89 -25.47 19.41
C HIS A 169 1.93 -25.93 18.36
N PRO A 170 2.21 -27.24 18.23
CA PRO A 170 3.31 -27.73 17.38
C PRO A 170 3.12 -27.45 15.90
N ILE A 171 1.91 -27.68 15.37
CA ILE A 171 1.62 -27.48 13.93
C ILE A 171 1.75 -25.99 13.56
N TRP A 172 0.97 -25.12 14.21
CA TRP A 172 1.00 -23.69 13.96
C TRP A 172 2.38 -23.06 14.16
N SER A 173 3.16 -23.53 15.15
CA SER A 173 4.54 -23.07 15.34
C SER A 173 5.43 -23.39 14.14
N ARG A 174 5.33 -24.60 13.57
CA ARG A 174 6.11 -24.99 12.39
C ARG A 174 5.69 -24.19 11.15
N VAL A 175 4.39 -23.96 10.97
CA VAL A 175 3.88 -23.13 9.87
C VAL A 175 4.36 -21.69 10.02
N LEU A 176 4.36 -21.12 11.23
CA LEU A 176 4.86 -19.77 11.49
C LEU A 176 6.35 -19.67 11.17
N SER A 177 7.18 -20.57 11.71
CA SER A 177 8.62 -20.60 11.41
C SER A 177 8.88 -20.77 9.91
N GLY A 178 8.11 -21.63 9.23
CA GLY A 178 8.20 -21.82 7.78
C GLY A 178 7.87 -20.55 7.00
N SER A 179 6.83 -19.82 7.39
CA SER A 179 6.45 -18.55 6.76
C SER A 179 7.51 -17.45 6.92
N LEU A 180 8.17 -17.39 8.08
CA LEU A 180 9.25 -16.45 8.37
C LEU A 180 10.54 -16.82 7.62
N ILE A 181 10.87 -18.11 7.53
CA ILE A 181 12.00 -18.60 6.71
C ILE A 181 11.75 -18.31 5.23
N PHE A 182 10.52 -18.54 4.73
CA PHE A 182 10.14 -18.18 3.38
C PHE A 182 10.37 -16.68 3.12
N ALA A 183 9.90 -15.81 4.03
CA ALA A 183 10.10 -14.37 3.92
C ALA A 183 11.59 -13.98 3.94
N ALA A 184 12.42 -14.65 4.74
CA ALA A 184 13.87 -14.44 4.78
C ALA A 184 14.56 -14.85 3.45
N VAL A 185 14.27 -16.06 2.95
CA VAL A 185 14.83 -16.56 1.68
C VAL A 185 14.40 -15.66 0.51
N ALA A 186 13.12 -15.33 0.44
CA ALA A 186 12.60 -14.43 -0.58
C ALA A 186 13.17 -13.01 -0.44
N GLY A 187 13.39 -12.50 0.78
CA GLY A 187 14.08 -11.24 1.03
C GLY A 187 15.52 -11.20 0.51
N LEU A 188 16.27 -12.29 0.70
CA LEU A 188 17.61 -12.45 0.11
C LEU A 188 17.57 -12.51 -1.42
N LEU A 189 16.62 -13.26 -1.98
CA LEU A 189 16.42 -13.34 -3.43
C LEU A 189 16.06 -11.97 -4.03
N LEU A 190 15.39 -11.09 -3.28
CA LEU A 190 15.04 -9.75 -3.72
C LEU A 190 16.28 -8.86 -3.93
N LEU A 191 17.40 -9.13 -3.25
CA LEU A 191 18.66 -8.41 -3.46
C LEU A 191 19.23 -8.61 -4.87
N TRP A 192 18.96 -9.75 -5.53
CA TRP A 192 19.53 -10.06 -6.84
C TRP A 192 18.98 -9.16 -7.95
N PRO A 193 17.65 -9.05 -8.17
CA PRO A 193 17.12 -8.13 -9.16
C PRO A 193 17.38 -6.65 -8.84
N LEU A 194 17.75 -6.33 -7.60
CA LEU A 194 18.22 -4.99 -7.23
C LEU A 194 19.63 -4.69 -7.71
N HIS A 195 20.31 -5.58 -8.42
CA HIS A 195 21.51 -5.17 -9.14
C HIS A 195 21.18 -4.26 -10.33
N GLN A 196 19.95 -4.31 -10.86
CA GLN A 196 19.54 -3.44 -11.96
C GLN A 196 19.47 -1.97 -11.52
N SER A 197 20.00 -1.07 -12.35
CA SER A 197 19.90 0.37 -12.12
C SER A 197 18.49 0.87 -12.42
N SER A 198 17.96 1.75 -11.57
CA SER A 198 16.64 2.37 -11.75
C SER A 198 16.59 3.37 -12.92
N GLY A 199 17.73 3.90 -13.36
CA GLY A 199 17.80 4.93 -14.41
C GLY A 199 17.36 6.33 -13.93
N LEU A 200 17.04 6.45 -12.65
CA LEU A 200 16.58 7.66 -11.98
C LEU A 200 17.73 8.35 -11.25
N SER A 201 17.84 9.67 -11.38
CA SER A 201 18.77 10.51 -10.61
C SER A 201 18.20 10.96 -9.26
N SER A 202 16.89 11.17 -9.20
CA SER A 202 16.17 11.58 -7.99
C SER A 202 14.79 10.89 -7.92
N ASP A 203 14.12 11.03 -6.78
CA ASP A 203 12.79 10.46 -6.54
C ASP A 203 11.77 10.99 -7.58
N PRO A 204 11.11 10.15 -8.39
CA PRO A 204 10.13 10.58 -9.39
C PRO A 204 8.84 11.18 -8.81
N CYS A 205 8.76 11.46 -7.50
CA CYS A 205 7.63 12.06 -6.78
C CYS A 205 6.78 13.05 -7.59
N GLY A 206 5.48 12.76 -7.63
CA GLY A 206 4.42 13.64 -8.12
C GLY A 206 4.43 13.82 -9.63
N ILE A 207 3.56 14.72 -10.09
CA ILE A 207 3.42 15.10 -11.50
C ILE A 207 4.69 15.81 -11.98
N SER A 208 5.27 16.66 -11.13
CA SER A 208 6.51 17.39 -11.37
C SER A 208 7.71 16.51 -11.71
N GLY A 209 7.84 15.36 -11.04
CA GLY A 209 8.93 14.42 -11.29
C GLY A 209 8.87 13.86 -12.69
N LEU A 210 7.67 13.48 -13.13
CA LEU A 210 7.48 13.00 -14.49
C LEU A 210 7.67 14.12 -15.52
N LEU A 211 7.13 15.32 -15.27
CA LEU A 211 7.29 16.47 -16.17
C LEU A 211 8.77 16.81 -16.41
N ALA A 212 9.57 16.86 -15.34
CA ALA A 212 11.01 17.10 -15.43
C ALA A 212 11.73 16.07 -16.32
N MET A 213 11.25 14.83 -16.37
CA MET A 213 11.82 13.76 -17.20
C MET A 213 11.37 13.80 -18.67
N THR A 214 10.32 14.55 -18.99
CA THR A 214 9.74 14.56 -20.35
C THR A 214 10.24 15.68 -21.24
N THR A 215 11.02 16.63 -20.69
CA THR A 215 11.40 17.84 -21.42
C THR A 215 12.52 17.63 -22.44
N ARG A 216 13.43 16.70 -22.19
CA ARG A 216 14.57 16.43 -23.09
C ARG A 216 14.32 15.34 -24.13
N GLY A 217 13.53 14.34 -23.79
CA GLY A 217 13.17 13.28 -24.72
C GLY A 217 11.89 13.65 -25.44
N HIS A 218 11.86 13.51 -26.76
CA HIS A 218 10.70 13.81 -27.59
C HIS A 218 9.53 12.82 -27.40
N ILE A 219 9.28 12.35 -26.16
CA ILE A 219 8.20 11.41 -25.83
C ILE A 219 6.82 12.07 -26.02
N LEU A 220 6.70 13.36 -25.71
CA LEU A 220 5.41 14.07 -25.75
C LEU A 220 4.82 14.14 -27.17
N SER A 221 5.65 14.07 -28.22
CA SER A 221 5.15 14.06 -29.60
C SER A 221 4.34 12.82 -29.95
N ASP A 222 4.56 11.71 -29.24
CA ASP A 222 3.82 10.47 -29.47
C ASP A 222 2.38 10.53 -28.92
N PHE A 223 2.10 11.50 -28.04
CA PHE A 223 0.79 11.72 -27.44
C PHE A 223 -0.04 12.77 -28.20
N ILE A 224 0.52 13.40 -29.24
CA ILE A 224 -0.21 14.38 -30.07
C ILE A 224 -1.42 13.72 -30.73
N GLY A 225 -2.59 14.35 -30.58
CA GLY A 225 -3.85 13.85 -31.11
C GLY A 225 -4.58 12.88 -30.17
N LEU A 226 -4.02 12.63 -28.97
CA LEU A 226 -4.69 11.90 -27.90
C LEU A 226 -5.07 12.86 -26.78
N SER A 227 -6.14 12.52 -26.07
CA SER A 227 -6.60 13.28 -24.91
C SER A 227 -6.83 12.35 -23.71
N PRO A 228 -6.96 12.88 -22.49
CA PRO A 228 -7.40 12.08 -21.33
C PRO A 228 -8.76 11.40 -21.51
N LEU A 229 -9.59 11.84 -22.46
CA LEU A 229 -10.89 11.26 -22.81
C LEU A 229 -10.80 10.20 -23.93
N SER A 230 -9.65 10.05 -24.59
CA SER A 230 -9.49 9.09 -25.68
C SER A 230 -9.75 7.66 -25.20
N SER A 231 -10.47 6.91 -26.03
CA SER A 231 -10.79 5.51 -25.72
C SER A 231 -9.52 4.66 -25.67
N ASP A 232 -9.53 3.58 -24.87
CA ASP A 232 -8.39 2.65 -24.88
C ASP A 232 -8.15 2.03 -26.25
N GLU A 233 -9.18 1.92 -27.09
CA GLU A 233 -9.03 1.46 -28.47
C GLU A 233 -8.22 2.44 -29.33
N GLU A 234 -8.46 3.75 -29.19
CA GLU A 234 -7.65 4.79 -29.83
C GLU A 234 -6.20 4.75 -29.35
N ILE A 235 -5.99 4.67 -28.03
CA ILE A 235 -4.65 4.55 -27.45
C ILE A 235 -3.99 3.26 -27.94
N ASN A 236 -4.75 2.18 -28.08
CA ASN A 236 -4.23 0.91 -28.52
C ASN A 236 -3.80 0.90 -29.99
N LYS A 237 -4.56 1.61 -30.85
CA LYS A 237 -4.25 1.80 -32.27
C LYS A 237 -3.21 2.90 -32.51
N SER A 238 -2.92 3.72 -31.49
CA SER A 238 -1.96 4.82 -31.60
C SER A 238 -0.51 4.35 -31.77
N LYS A 239 0.36 5.31 -32.12
CA LYS A 239 1.81 5.10 -32.27
C LYS A 239 2.48 4.58 -30.98
N LEU A 240 1.84 4.76 -29.81
CA LEU A 240 2.38 4.40 -28.50
C LEU A 240 2.66 2.90 -28.37
N ASN A 241 1.73 2.05 -28.83
CA ASN A 241 1.86 0.60 -28.66
C ASN A 241 2.94 -0.03 -29.57
N TYR A 242 3.31 0.67 -30.65
CA TYR A 242 4.28 0.17 -31.63
C TYR A 242 5.71 0.68 -31.38
N ARG A 243 5.89 1.56 -30.38
CA ARG A 243 7.20 2.09 -29.99
C ARG A 243 7.67 1.50 -28.67
N LYS A 244 9.00 1.44 -28.53
CA LYS A 244 9.65 1.17 -27.25
C LYS A 244 10.09 2.49 -26.64
N TYR A 245 10.07 2.54 -25.32
CA TYR A 245 10.47 3.70 -24.53
C TYR A 245 11.64 3.29 -23.63
N PHE A 246 12.52 4.24 -23.38
CA PHE A 246 13.61 4.07 -22.43
C PHE A 246 13.79 5.32 -21.56
N LEU A 247 14.38 5.10 -20.40
CA LEU A 247 14.76 6.13 -19.46
C LEU A 247 16.29 6.26 -19.51
N TYR A 248 16.77 7.42 -19.96
CA TYR A 248 18.19 7.73 -20.04
C TYR A 248 18.50 9.04 -19.35
N ASN A 249 19.42 9.00 -18.38
CA ASN A 249 19.86 10.17 -17.62
C ASN A 249 18.68 10.96 -17.00
N SER A 250 17.68 10.24 -16.47
CA SER A 250 16.40 10.82 -15.99
C SER A 250 15.55 11.52 -17.06
N SER A 251 15.74 11.20 -18.35
CA SER A 251 14.87 11.66 -19.43
C SER A 251 14.19 10.48 -20.11
N LEU A 252 12.89 10.60 -20.36
CA LEU A 252 12.08 9.63 -21.08
C LEU A 252 12.14 9.88 -22.58
N SER A 253 12.61 8.90 -23.35
CA SER A 253 12.75 9.03 -24.79
C SER A 253 12.17 7.82 -25.52
N PRO A 254 11.57 8.01 -26.70
CA PRO A 254 11.20 6.90 -27.58
C PRO A 254 12.45 6.30 -28.26
N ILE A 255 12.44 4.99 -28.48
CA ILE A 255 13.38 4.25 -29.33
C ILE A 255 12.75 4.09 -30.72
N GLU A 256 13.55 4.23 -31.78
CA GLU A 256 13.09 4.08 -33.17
C GLU A 256 12.49 2.68 -33.47
N GLN A 257 11.63 2.64 -34.48
CA GLN A 257 10.66 1.59 -34.82
C GLN A 257 11.22 0.16 -34.86
N LEU A 258 10.50 -0.79 -34.25
CA LEU A 258 10.47 -2.15 -34.79
C LEU A 258 9.63 -2.12 -36.06
N HIS A 259 10.14 -2.65 -37.18
CA HIS A 259 9.33 -2.95 -38.36
C HIS A 259 8.10 -3.76 -37.93
N TRP A 260 6.93 -3.31 -38.39
CA TRP A 260 5.63 -3.94 -38.15
C TRP A 260 5.75 -5.46 -38.34
N SER A 261 5.69 -6.20 -37.24
CA SER A 261 5.76 -7.65 -37.24
C SER A 261 4.40 -8.18 -36.80
N PRO A 262 3.65 -8.89 -37.67
CA PRO A 262 2.29 -9.38 -37.37
C PRO A 262 2.22 -10.41 -36.21
N LYS A 263 3.35 -10.75 -35.58
CA LYS A 263 3.45 -11.68 -34.44
C LYS A 263 3.46 -11.02 -33.06
N LEU A 264 3.53 -9.68 -32.95
CA LEU A 264 3.31 -8.99 -31.67
C LEU A 264 1.81 -8.99 -31.36
N ARG A 265 1.29 -10.11 -30.84
CA ARG A 265 0.01 -10.12 -30.13
C ARG A 265 0.14 -9.14 -28.96
N VAL A 266 -0.44 -7.96 -29.10
CA VAL A 266 -0.67 -7.05 -27.97
C VAL A 266 -1.96 -7.53 -27.32
N PRO A 267 -1.93 -8.15 -26.13
CA PRO A 267 -3.15 -8.36 -25.38
C PRO A 267 -3.52 -6.99 -24.80
N SER A 268 -4.42 -6.26 -25.47
CA SER A 268 -5.00 -5.05 -24.92
C SER A 268 -6.51 -5.08 -25.06
N ASP A 269 -7.11 -5.94 -24.24
CA ASP A 269 -8.51 -5.87 -23.83
C ASP A 269 -8.66 -4.99 -22.57
N ARG A 270 -7.73 -4.03 -22.35
CA ARG A 270 -7.78 -3.12 -21.20
C ARG A 270 -8.80 -2.02 -21.48
N LYS A 271 -10.05 -2.24 -21.06
CA LYS A 271 -11.03 -1.15 -20.88
C LYS A 271 -10.83 -0.56 -19.49
N GLU A 272 -10.12 0.54 -19.38
CA GLU A 272 -10.08 1.41 -18.22
C GLU A 272 -11.28 2.34 -18.27
N HIS A 273 -12.29 2.04 -17.45
CA HIS A 273 -13.45 2.90 -17.29
C HIS A 273 -13.06 4.23 -16.63
N SER A 274 -13.85 5.26 -16.89
CA SER A 274 -13.73 6.55 -16.21
C SER A 274 -13.68 6.35 -14.69
N PHE A 275 -12.74 7.02 -14.04
CA PHE A 275 -12.57 6.90 -12.60
C PHE A 275 -13.59 7.81 -11.91
N THR A 276 -14.74 7.22 -11.64
CA THR A 276 -15.64 7.67 -10.57
C THR A 276 -15.33 6.83 -9.33
N LEU A 277 -15.54 7.37 -8.12
CA LEU A 277 -15.82 6.53 -6.95
C LEU A 277 -17.27 6.07 -7.12
N PRO A 278 -17.56 4.96 -7.81
CA PRO A 278 -18.93 4.64 -8.16
C PRO A 278 -19.60 4.14 -6.89
N LEU A 279 -20.73 4.75 -6.51
CA LEU A 279 -21.59 4.30 -5.40
C LEU A 279 -21.69 2.77 -5.35
N VAL A 280 -21.88 2.15 -6.52
CA VAL A 280 -22.04 0.71 -6.72
C VAL A 280 -20.83 -0.12 -6.27
N GLN A 281 -19.60 0.38 -6.44
CA GLN A 281 -18.39 -0.36 -6.02
C GLN A 281 -18.07 -0.16 -4.53
N SER A 282 -18.49 0.96 -3.93
CA SER A 282 -18.26 1.24 -2.50
C SER A 282 -19.34 0.63 -1.59
N VAL A 283 -20.57 0.45 -2.07
CA VAL A 283 -21.69 -0.14 -1.29
C VAL A 283 -21.37 -1.52 -0.69
N PRO A 284 -20.80 -2.50 -1.42
CA PRO A 284 -20.42 -3.79 -0.83
C PRO A 284 -19.41 -3.65 0.31
N ALA A 285 -18.48 -2.70 0.21
CA ALA A 285 -17.50 -2.43 1.26
C ALA A 285 -18.17 -1.84 2.51
N PHE A 286 -19.11 -0.91 2.35
CA PHE A 286 -19.89 -0.36 3.46
C PHE A 286 -20.74 -1.43 4.15
N ILE A 287 -21.41 -2.30 3.37
CA ILE A 287 -22.19 -3.42 3.90
C ILE A 287 -21.28 -4.39 4.65
N PHE A 288 -20.08 -4.67 4.14
CA PHE A 288 -19.10 -5.51 4.82
C PHE A 288 -18.63 -4.91 6.15
N ILE A 289 -18.34 -3.62 6.20
CA ILE A 289 -17.95 -2.94 7.45
C ILE A 289 -19.10 -2.95 8.46
N LEU A 290 -20.32 -2.67 7.99
CA LEU A 290 -21.52 -2.69 8.83
C LEU A 290 -21.82 -4.09 9.37
N SER A 291 -21.64 -5.13 8.55
CA SER A 291 -21.84 -6.51 9.00
C SER A 291 -20.81 -6.91 10.05
N LEU A 292 -19.58 -6.41 9.97
CA LEU A 292 -18.55 -6.64 10.99
C LEU A 292 -18.86 -5.99 12.34
N LEU A 293 -19.46 -4.81 12.33
CA LEU A 293 -19.91 -4.14 13.56
C LEU A 293 -20.91 -5.01 14.33
N ALA A 294 -21.77 -5.75 13.62
CA ALA A 294 -22.68 -6.72 14.23
C ALA A 294 -22.00 -8.07 14.52
N LEU A 295 -21.13 -8.55 13.63
CA LEU A 295 -20.52 -9.87 13.71
C LEU A 295 -19.58 -9.98 14.93
N VAL A 296 -18.77 -8.96 15.22
CA VAL A 296 -17.78 -9.03 16.31
C VAL A 296 -18.45 -9.25 17.68
N PRO A 297 -19.46 -8.45 18.11
CA PRO A 297 -20.20 -8.74 19.34
C PRO A 297 -20.94 -10.08 19.30
N VAL A 298 -21.55 -10.44 18.16
CA VAL A 298 -22.29 -11.71 18.04
C VAL A 298 -21.38 -12.92 18.24
N LEU A 299 -20.18 -12.93 17.63
CA LEU A 299 -19.21 -14.00 17.79
C LEU A 299 -18.70 -14.13 19.23
N ILE A 300 -18.57 -13.01 19.94
CA ILE A 300 -18.04 -12.97 21.30
C ILE A 300 -19.10 -13.36 22.35
N PHE A 301 -20.29 -12.76 22.29
CA PHE A 301 -21.31 -12.88 23.35
C PHE A 301 -22.33 -14.00 23.13
N THR A 302 -22.44 -14.54 21.91
CA THR A 302 -23.45 -15.56 21.59
C THR A 302 -22.84 -16.97 21.65
N ARG A 303 -23.68 -18.01 21.58
CA ARG A 303 -23.25 -19.43 21.43
C ARG A 303 -22.34 -19.68 20.21
N ALA A 304 -22.25 -18.73 19.27
CA ALA A 304 -21.32 -18.74 18.14
C ALA A 304 -19.84 -18.74 18.56
N ASN A 305 -19.55 -18.43 19.83
CA ASN A 305 -18.20 -18.50 20.41
C ASN A 305 -17.54 -19.89 20.28
N ILE A 306 -18.33 -20.96 20.07
CA ILE A 306 -17.79 -22.29 19.73
C ILE A 306 -16.90 -22.22 18.47
N ILE A 307 -17.22 -21.37 17.49
CA ILE A 307 -16.41 -21.17 16.28
C ILE A 307 -15.04 -20.61 16.64
N LEU A 308 -14.99 -19.67 17.59
CA LEU A 308 -13.76 -19.02 18.05
C LEU A 308 -12.84 -20.00 18.79
N SER A 309 -13.42 -20.89 19.59
CA SER A 309 -12.67 -21.99 20.23
C SER A 309 -12.06 -22.99 19.23
N ARG A 310 -12.69 -23.19 18.05
CA ARG A 310 -12.17 -24.08 17.00
C ARG A 310 -11.17 -23.38 16.07
N ALA A 311 -11.33 -22.07 15.86
CA ALA A 311 -10.51 -21.26 14.96
C ALA A 311 -10.02 -20.01 15.69
N PRO A 312 -8.97 -20.11 16.53
CA PRO A 312 -8.48 -18.98 17.34
C PRO A 312 -7.91 -17.83 16.48
N PHE A 313 -7.56 -18.11 15.23
CA PHE A 313 -7.10 -17.13 14.25
C PHE A 313 -8.23 -16.37 13.54
N LEU A 314 -9.50 -16.70 13.77
CA LEU A 314 -10.61 -16.12 13.01
C LEU A 314 -10.72 -14.60 13.22
N MET A 315 -10.59 -14.13 14.47
CA MET A 315 -10.72 -12.70 14.79
C MET A 315 -9.55 -11.89 14.22
N THR A 316 -8.33 -12.42 14.24
CA THR A 316 -7.19 -11.78 13.57
C THR A 316 -7.34 -11.78 12.07
N ALA A 317 -7.83 -12.87 11.47
CA ALA A 317 -8.10 -12.95 10.04
C ALA A 317 -9.14 -11.91 9.61
N ILE A 318 -10.20 -11.69 10.41
CA ILE A 318 -11.18 -10.63 10.18
C ILE A 318 -10.50 -9.25 10.23
N GLY A 319 -9.68 -8.96 11.24
CA GLY A 319 -8.93 -7.71 11.35
C GLY A 319 -8.03 -7.44 10.15
N VAL A 320 -7.28 -8.45 9.71
CA VAL A 320 -6.45 -8.40 8.50
C VAL A 320 -7.29 -8.17 7.25
N ALA A 321 -8.45 -8.84 7.12
CA ALA A 321 -9.33 -8.64 5.96
C ALA A 321 -9.85 -7.20 5.87
N VAL A 322 -10.25 -6.60 7.00
CA VAL A 322 -10.63 -5.17 7.08
C VAL A 322 -9.48 -4.29 6.65
N LYS A 323 -8.28 -4.54 7.19
CA LYS A 323 -7.07 -3.81 6.84
C LYS A 323 -6.77 -3.85 5.34
N LEU A 324 -6.89 -5.01 4.70
CA LEU A 324 -6.65 -5.16 3.26
C LEU A 324 -7.67 -4.36 2.43
N LEU A 325 -8.96 -4.45 2.78
CA LEU A 325 -10.01 -3.68 2.10
C LEU A 325 -9.81 -2.17 2.26
N TRP A 326 -9.49 -1.72 3.48
CA TRP A 326 -9.19 -0.32 3.74
C TRP A 326 -7.95 0.16 2.99
N THR A 327 -6.91 -0.68 2.88
CA THR A 327 -5.70 -0.33 2.13
C THR A 327 -6.01 -0.04 0.65
N LEU A 328 -6.97 -0.76 0.04
CA LEU A 328 -7.44 -0.46 -1.32
C LEU A 328 -8.09 0.92 -1.40
N PHE A 329 -8.93 1.25 -0.41
CA PHE A 329 -9.59 2.56 -0.31
C PHE A 329 -8.59 3.70 -0.09
N ASP A 330 -7.73 3.57 0.92
CA ASP A 330 -6.67 4.51 1.30
C ASP A 330 -5.72 4.78 0.12
N THR A 331 -5.26 3.73 -0.58
CA THR A 331 -4.35 3.89 -1.74
C THR A 331 -5.00 4.68 -2.87
N ASN A 332 -6.28 4.46 -3.16
CA ASN A 332 -7.00 5.21 -4.18
C ASN A 332 -7.17 6.69 -3.79
N ILE A 333 -7.42 6.98 -2.52
CA ILE A 333 -7.53 8.36 -2.01
C ILE A 333 -6.19 9.07 -2.08
N ARG A 334 -5.11 8.43 -1.61
CA ARG A 334 -3.73 8.94 -1.70
C ARG A 334 -3.34 9.30 -3.13
N LEU A 335 -3.70 8.44 -4.08
CA LEU A 335 -3.39 8.65 -5.49
C LEU A 335 -4.20 9.81 -6.10
N THR A 336 -5.48 9.91 -5.75
CA THR A 336 -6.40 10.88 -6.37
C THR A 336 -6.34 12.26 -5.73
N GLU A 337 -5.78 12.39 -4.52
CA GLU A 337 -5.71 13.66 -3.78
C GLU A 337 -5.17 14.84 -4.61
N PRO A 338 -3.99 14.75 -5.25
CA PRO A 338 -3.45 15.89 -5.99
C PRO A 338 -4.34 16.28 -7.18
N TYR A 339 -4.97 15.30 -7.82
CA TYR A 339 -5.86 15.51 -8.96
C TYR A 339 -7.21 16.08 -8.53
N TYR A 340 -7.71 15.69 -7.37
CA TYR A 340 -8.92 16.26 -6.78
C TYR A 340 -8.77 17.77 -6.54
N GLN A 341 -7.59 18.19 -6.08
CA GLN A 341 -7.28 19.61 -5.90
C GLN A 341 -7.13 20.34 -7.22
N LEU A 342 -6.49 19.73 -8.22
CA LEU A 342 -6.36 20.32 -9.56
C LEU A 342 -7.72 20.51 -10.25
N VAL A 343 -8.67 19.59 -10.08
CA VAL A 343 -10.01 19.73 -10.65
C VAL A 343 -10.79 20.89 -10.04
N ARG A 344 -10.54 21.24 -8.77
CA ARG A 344 -11.14 22.41 -8.11
C ARG A 344 -10.56 23.76 -8.56
N ARG A 345 -9.59 23.74 -9.49
CA ARG A 345 -8.89 24.90 -10.04
C ARG A 345 -8.09 25.69 -9.00
N HIS A 346 -7.22 26.58 -9.48
CA HIS A 346 -6.38 27.43 -8.65
C HIS A 346 -5.58 26.70 -7.55
N ALA A 347 -5.14 25.47 -7.82
CA ALA A 347 -4.38 24.66 -6.87
C ALA A 347 -2.98 25.25 -6.64
N LYS A 348 -2.47 25.09 -5.41
CA LYS A 348 -1.13 25.57 -5.02
C LYS A 348 -0.03 24.85 -5.83
N PRO A 349 1.11 25.50 -6.12
CA PRO A 349 2.23 24.89 -6.87
C PRO A 349 2.75 23.59 -6.24
N SER A 350 2.69 23.49 -4.90
CA SER A 350 3.15 22.31 -4.17
C SER A 350 2.43 21.03 -4.58
N VAL A 351 1.17 21.10 -5.02
CA VAL A 351 0.33 19.96 -5.38
C VAL A 351 0.97 19.10 -6.48
N LEU A 352 1.67 19.71 -7.44
CA LEU A 352 2.37 19.00 -8.51
C LEU A 352 3.57 18.19 -8.00
N SER A 353 4.15 18.54 -6.85
CA SER A 353 5.29 17.84 -6.26
C SER A 353 4.91 16.76 -5.26
N VAL A 354 3.70 16.82 -4.72
CA VAL A 354 3.29 15.93 -3.63
C VAL A 354 2.97 14.53 -4.16
N ASP A 355 3.60 13.54 -3.54
CA ASP A 355 3.27 12.12 -3.71
C ASP A 355 2.97 11.51 -2.33
N TYR A 356 1.77 10.96 -2.18
CA TYR A 356 1.32 10.27 -0.98
C TYR A 356 1.41 8.74 -1.07
N THR A 357 1.57 8.20 -2.29
CA THR A 357 1.52 6.76 -2.53
C THR A 357 2.72 6.03 -1.92
N GLY A 358 3.91 6.63 -2.03
CA GLY A 358 5.16 6.08 -1.51
C GLY A 358 5.52 6.45 -0.07
N THR A 359 4.58 7.01 0.69
CA THR A 359 4.87 7.53 2.03
C THR A 359 4.64 6.50 3.14
N MET A 360 5.51 6.55 4.15
CA MET A 360 5.40 5.72 5.35
C MET A 360 4.02 5.91 6.02
N PRO A 361 3.22 4.85 6.27
CA PRO A 361 1.89 4.97 6.85
C PRO A 361 1.84 5.79 8.15
N PHE A 362 2.80 5.60 9.05
CA PHE A 362 2.86 6.34 10.32
C PHE A 362 3.15 7.84 10.17
N TYR A 363 3.86 8.23 9.10
CA TYR A 363 4.20 9.63 8.83
C TYR A 363 3.16 10.34 7.94
N LEU A 364 2.34 9.58 7.21
CA LEU A 364 1.37 10.16 6.28
C LEU A 364 0.38 11.14 6.94
N PRO A 365 -0.24 10.89 8.10
CA PRO A 365 -1.18 11.85 8.70
C PRO A 365 -0.53 13.20 8.96
N ILE A 366 0.72 13.20 9.45
CA ILE A 366 1.50 14.40 9.72
C ILE A 366 1.82 15.13 8.42
N LYS A 367 2.25 14.39 7.38
CA LYS A 367 2.54 14.96 6.05
C LYS A 367 1.30 15.58 5.42
N ALA A 368 0.15 14.92 5.51
CA ALA A 368 -1.12 15.39 4.97
C ALA A 368 -1.61 16.64 5.72
N LEU A 369 -1.56 16.66 7.05
CA LEU A 369 -1.90 17.85 7.86
C LEU A 369 -1.01 19.06 7.50
N ARG A 370 0.30 18.85 7.34
CA ARG A 370 1.24 19.90 6.94
C ARG A 370 0.94 20.48 5.56
N ASN A 371 0.36 19.68 4.66
CA ASN A 371 -0.03 20.11 3.32
C ASN A 371 -1.47 20.68 3.25
N HIS A 372 -2.18 20.75 4.39
CA HIS A 372 -3.60 21.16 4.52
C HIS A 372 -4.63 20.16 3.94
N ASP A 373 -4.24 18.89 3.80
CA ASP A 373 -5.09 17.83 3.25
C ASP A 373 -5.79 17.05 4.38
N GLY A 374 -6.72 17.71 5.08
CA GLY A 374 -7.36 17.19 6.29
C GLY A 374 -8.12 15.87 6.09
N THR A 375 -8.80 15.71 4.95
CA THR A 375 -9.51 14.47 4.62
C THR A 375 -8.56 13.30 4.47
N LEU A 376 -7.43 13.50 3.79
CA LEU A 376 -6.41 12.47 3.64
C LEU A 376 -5.75 12.13 4.98
N ALA A 377 -5.55 13.13 5.85
CA ALA A 377 -5.02 12.91 7.19
C ALA A 377 -5.95 11.99 8.02
N LEU A 378 -7.26 12.21 7.99
CA LEU A 378 -8.23 11.33 8.66
C LEU A 378 -8.13 9.89 8.14
N VAL A 379 -8.12 9.71 6.81
CA VAL A 379 -8.00 8.38 6.18
C VAL A 379 -6.71 7.67 6.61
N ALA A 380 -5.59 8.41 6.63
CA ALA A 380 -4.31 7.89 7.06
C ALA A 380 -4.27 7.52 8.55
N THR A 381 -4.96 8.29 9.40
CA THR A 381 -5.11 7.96 10.83
C THR A 381 -5.89 6.66 11.03
N ILE A 382 -6.97 6.43 10.26
CA ILE A 382 -7.68 5.15 10.28
C ILE A 382 -6.76 3.99 9.88
N SER A 383 -5.87 4.17 8.90
CA SER A 383 -4.90 3.13 8.52
C SER A 383 -3.98 2.72 9.68
N ILE A 384 -3.60 3.65 10.55
CA ILE A 384 -2.83 3.36 11.78
C ILE A 384 -3.72 2.65 12.82
N LEU A 385 -4.96 3.13 13.01
CA LEU A 385 -5.91 2.52 13.94
C LEU A 385 -6.27 1.08 13.55
N LEU A 386 -6.23 0.72 12.27
CA LEU A 386 -6.46 -0.66 11.84
C LEU A 386 -5.37 -1.65 12.25
N GLU A 387 -4.14 -1.18 12.44
CA GLU A 387 -3.09 -2.01 13.05
C GLU A 387 -3.44 -2.30 14.52
N VAL A 388 -3.93 -1.28 15.23
CA VAL A 388 -4.41 -1.41 16.61
C VAL A 388 -5.65 -2.32 16.68
N LEU A 389 -6.59 -2.21 15.72
CA LEU A 389 -7.76 -3.07 15.63
C LEU A 389 -7.34 -4.54 15.48
N THR A 390 -6.37 -4.83 14.63
CA THR A 390 -5.88 -6.21 14.41
C THR A 390 -5.31 -6.80 15.70
N VAL A 391 -4.58 -5.99 16.48
CA VAL A 391 -4.06 -6.36 17.80
C VAL A 391 -5.18 -6.53 18.84
N CYS A 392 -6.23 -5.71 18.80
CA CYS A 392 -7.37 -5.85 19.71
C CYS A 392 -8.17 -7.12 19.40
N LEU A 393 -8.41 -7.40 18.11
CA LEU A 393 -9.15 -8.58 17.67
C LEU A 393 -8.40 -9.88 17.97
N SER A 394 -7.06 -9.89 17.97
CA SER A 394 -6.29 -11.05 18.40
C SER A 394 -6.57 -11.46 19.84
N SER A 395 -6.89 -10.47 20.68
CA SER A 395 -7.24 -10.65 22.08
C SER A 395 -8.56 -11.40 22.32
N PHE A 396 -9.40 -11.60 21.30
CA PHE A 396 -10.63 -12.39 21.44
C PHE A 396 -10.45 -13.88 21.09
N GLY A 397 -9.40 -14.26 20.35
CA GLY A 397 -9.14 -15.59 19.77
C GLY A 397 -9.37 -16.84 20.63
N SER A 398 -8.60 -17.04 21.71
CA SER A 398 -8.55 -18.33 22.44
C SER A 398 -8.87 -18.21 23.93
N ALA A 399 -8.80 -17.00 24.49
CA ALA A 399 -8.90 -16.76 25.93
C ALA A 399 -10.17 -15.97 26.32
N GLY A 400 -10.50 -14.89 25.61
CA GLY A 400 -11.67 -14.01 25.86
C GLY A 400 -13.01 -14.74 25.97
N ALA A 401 -13.17 -15.74 25.11
CA ALA A 401 -14.31 -16.64 25.03
C ALA A 401 -14.61 -17.43 26.31
N ASN A 402 -13.56 -17.93 26.96
CA ASN A 402 -13.68 -18.83 28.10
C ASN A 402 -13.82 -18.07 29.43
N PHE A 403 -13.42 -16.79 29.46
CA PHE A 403 -13.51 -15.95 30.65
C PHE A 403 -14.94 -15.52 31.01
N MET A 404 -15.87 -15.45 30.03
CA MET A 404 -17.23 -14.98 30.27
C MET A 404 -18.17 -16.04 30.89
N HIS A 405 -17.82 -17.33 30.81
CA HIS A 405 -18.68 -18.44 31.23
C HIS A 405 -18.29 -19.15 32.53
N ARG A 406 -17.27 -18.68 33.25
CA ARG A 406 -16.89 -19.30 34.53
C ARG A 406 -17.78 -18.79 35.68
N LYS A 407 -18.95 -19.41 35.86
CA LYS A 407 -19.67 -19.43 37.14
C LYS A 407 -19.01 -20.46 38.05
N GLY A 408 -18.35 -20.04 39.13
CA GLY A 408 -17.87 -20.97 40.15
C GLY A 408 -17.07 -20.34 41.29
N THR A 409 -17.77 -20.11 42.41
CA THR A 409 -17.29 -20.21 43.81
C THR A 409 -15.83 -19.85 44.10
N SER A 410 -15.54 -18.57 44.26
CA SER A 410 -14.39 -18.10 45.06
C SER A 410 -14.82 -16.94 45.94
N THR A 411 -14.20 -16.81 47.11
CA THR A 411 -14.54 -15.87 48.18
C THR A 411 -14.41 -14.40 47.73
N ALA A 412 -15.32 -13.55 48.20
CA ALA A 412 -15.61 -12.22 47.65
C ALA A 412 -14.48 -11.17 47.70
N THR A 413 -13.37 -11.43 48.40
CA THR A 413 -12.28 -10.46 48.60
C THR A 413 -11.10 -10.62 47.63
N ASP A 414 -10.75 -11.84 47.20
CA ASP A 414 -9.65 -12.09 46.25
C ASP A 414 -10.07 -11.98 44.77
N LEU A 415 -11.38 -11.91 44.50
CA LEU A 415 -11.94 -11.77 43.16
C LEU A 415 -12.02 -10.31 42.66
N LEU A 416 -11.85 -9.32 43.54
CA LEU A 416 -12.11 -7.92 43.20
C LEU A 416 -10.93 -7.22 42.51
N GLU A 417 -9.69 -7.71 42.66
CA GLU A 417 -8.51 -7.03 42.12
C GLU A 417 -7.88 -7.70 40.89
N GLY A 418 -7.76 -9.03 40.84
CA GLY A 418 -7.16 -9.75 39.71
C GLY A 418 -8.14 -10.06 38.57
N ASP A 419 -9.35 -10.53 38.89
CA ASP A 419 -10.43 -10.76 37.90
C ASP A 419 -10.84 -9.43 37.23
N ALA A 420 -10.82 -8.33 37.99
CA ALA A 420 -11.12 -7.00 37.49
C ALA A 420 -10.14 -6.50 36.42
N GLN A 421 -8.85 -6.88 36.47
CA GLN A 421 -7.84 -6.34 35.54
C GLN A 421 -7.90 -7.02 34.16
N THR A 422 -7.99 -8.34 34.10
CA THR A 422 -8.20 -9.07 32.83
C THR A 422 -9.56 -8.71 32.25
N PHE A 423 -10.60 -8.61 33.09
CA PHE A 423 -11.93 -8.13 32.68
C PHE A 423 -11.89 -6.70 32.11
N ARG A 424 -11.19 -5.77 32.76
CA ARG A 424 -10.99 -4.40 32.23
C ARG A 424 -10.28 -4.41 30.89
N SER A 425 -9.22 -5.22 30.72
CA SER A 425 -8.46 -5.28 29.46
C SER A 425 -9.31 -5.80 28.28
N PHE A 426 -10.20 -6.75 28.55
CA PHE A 426 -11.17 -7.27 27.58
C PHE A 426 -12.16 -6.19 27.16
N TRP A 427 -12.79 -5.49 28.11
CA TRP A 427 -13.74 -4.43 27.81
C TRP A 427 -13.10 -3.23 27.10
N ILE A 428 -11.89 -2.85 27.50
CA ILE A 428 -11.12 -1.80 26.82
C ILE A 428 -10.87 -2.18 25.37
N SER A 429 -10.42 -3.42 25.11
CA SER A 429 -10.19 -3.90 23.74
C SER A 429 -11.48 -4.00 22.93
N LEU A 430 -12.60 -4.36 23.55
CA LEU A 430 -13.91 -4.41 22.89
C LEU A 430 -14.40 -3.02 22.51
N VAL A 431 -14.41 -2.08 23.46
CA VAL A 431 -14.83 -0.69 23.24
C VAL A 431 -13.92 -0.03 22.20
N LEU A 432 -12.60 -0.25 22.29
CA LEU A 432 -11.64 0.26 21.34
C LEU A 432 -11.87 -0.32 19.93
N SER A 433 -12.08 -1.64 19.82
CA SER A 433 -12.38 -2.29 18.54
C SER A 433 -13.65 -1.75 17.89
N ILE A 434 -14.76 -1.65 18.65
CA ILE A 434 -16.03 -1.09 18.17
C ILE A 434 -15.85 0.37 17.77
N SER A 435 -15.14 1.17 18.57
CA SER A 435 -14.88 2.59 18.28
C SER A 435 -14.07 2.77 16.99
N ILE A 436 -13.08 1.90 16.73
CA ILE A 436 -12.29 1.92 15.49
C ILE A 436 -13.14 1.51 14.29
N ILE A 437 -14.02 0.50 14.42
CA ILE A 437 -14.91 0.10 13.33
C ILE A 437 -15.91 1.22 12.99
N ILE A 438 -16.46 1.89 14.01
CA ILE A 438 -17.35 3.04 13.83
C ILE A 438 -16.61 4.21 13.18
N SER A 439 -15.40 4.55 13.65
CA SER A 439 -14.62 5.65 13.06
C SER A 439 -14.23 5.38 11.61
N LEU A 440 -13.93 4.12 11.29
CA LEU A 440 -13.70 3.68 9.91
C LEU A 440 -14.95 3.88 9.05
N LEU A 441 -16.13 3.45 9.53
CA LEU A 441 -17.40 3.61 8.80
C LEU A 441 -17.73 5.10 8.56
N VAL A 442 -17.63 5.92 9.61
CA VAL A 442 -17.90 7.36 9.53
C VAL A 442 -16.94 8.04 8.55
N THR A 443 -15.64 7.73 8.62
CA THR A 443 -14.63 8.29 7.71
C THR A 443 -14.90 7.87 6.27
N ALA A 444 -15.22 6.59 6.04
CA ALA A 444 -15.54 6.08 4.71
C ALA A 444 -16.76 6.80 4.10
N VAL A 445 -17.83 6.99 4.88
CA VAL A 445 -19.04 7.71 4.45
C VAL A 445 -18.73 9.19 4.21
N TYR A 446 -17.98 9.83 5.11
CA TYR A 446 -17.58 11.23 4.96
C TYR A 446 -16.79 11.47 3.67
N VAL A 447 -15.77 10.64 3.38
CA VAL A 447 -15.00 10.76 2.14
C VAL A 447 -15.87 10.51 0.92
N TYR A 448 -16.77 9.53 0.98
CA TYR A 448 -17.67 9.23 -0.11
C TYR A 448 -18.56 10.44 -0.46
N VAL A 449 -19.20 11.06 0.54
CA VAL A 449 -20.04 12.26 0.36
C VAL A 449 -19.22 13.45 -0.16
N GLN A 450 -17.97 13.62 0.29
CA GLN A 450 -17.14 14.74 -0.15
C GLN A 450 -16.58 14.59 -1.58
N ARG A 451 -16.40 13.35 -2.05
CA ARG A 451 -15.72 13.04 -3.31
C ARG A 451 -16.62 12.46 -4.40
N SER A 452 -17.89 12.18 -4.11
CA SER A 452 -18.86 11.68 -5.10
C SER A 452 -18.96 12.57 -6.34
N ASP A 453 -18.78 13.88 -6.14
CA ASP A 453 -19.10 14.88 -7.15
C ASP A 453 -17.95 15.15 -8.10
N VAL A 454 -16.75 14.58 -7.90
CA VAL A 454 -15.57 14.82 -8.75
C VAL A 454 -15.15 13.53 -9.44
N SER A 455 -15.21 13.53 -10.77
CA SER A 455 -14.93 12.37 -11.62
C SER A 455 -13.73 12.64 -12.52
N LEU A 456 -12.72 11.77 -12.49
CA LEU A 456 -11.59 11.90 -13.42
C LEU A 456 -11.89 11.12 -14.71
N PRO A 457 -11.50 11.64 -15.88
CA PRO A 457 -11.65 10.92 -17.16
C PRO A 457 -11.05 9.52 -17.13
N ARG A 458 -9.95 9.36 -16.39
CA ARG A 458 -9.22 8.10 -16.20
C ARG A 458 -8.60 8.05 -14.82
N LYS A 459 -8.32 6.85 -14.32
CA LYS A 459 -7.61 6.66 -13.04
C LYS A 459 -6.16 7.15 -13.17
N PRO A 460 -5.67 8.03 -12.28
CA PRO A 460 -4.32 8.61 -12.39
C PRO A 460 -3.15 7.67 -12.01
N GLY A 461 -3.32 6.36 -12.12
CA GLY A 461 -2.34 5.35 -11.67
C GLY A 461 -1.22 5.03 -12.65
N THR A 462 -1.32 5.51 -13.89
CA THR A 462 -0.37 5.23 -14.98
C THR A 462 0.47 6.46 -15.31
N LEU A 463 1.73 6.26 -15.71
CA LEU A 463 2.56 7.35 -16.23
C LEU A 463 1.95 7.92 -17.52
N ALA A 464 1.31 7.06 -18.31
CA ALA A 464 0.59 7.43 -19.52
C ALA A 464 -0.51 8.48 -19.27
N PHE A 465 -1.27 8.36 -18.17
CA PHE A 465 -2.31 9.35 -17.86
C PHE A 465 -1.73 10.75 -17.65
N VAL A 466 -0.63 10.85 -16.89
CA VAL A 466 0.01 12.15 -16.65
C VAL A 466 0.57 12.71 -17.95
N LEU A 467 1.22 11.88 -18.78
CA LEU A 467 1.71 12.32 -20.09
C LEU A 467 0.58 12.80 -21.00
N LEU A 468 -0.55 12.07 -21.07
CA LEU A 468 -1.74 12.48 -21.80
C LEU A 468 -2.25 13.84 -21.33
N ALA A 469 -2.35 14.00 -20.01
CA ALA A 469 -2.86 15.23 -19.39
C ALA A 469 -1.92 16.42 -19.53
N THR A 470 -0.63 16.23 -19.84
CA THR A 470 0.33 17.35 -19.87
C THR A 470 0.95 17.60 -21.23
N HIS A 471 0.82 16.72 -22.22
CA HIS A 471 1.67 16.75 -23.43
C HIS A 471 1.74 18.10 -24.18
N GLN A 472 0.67 18.88 -24.21
CA GLN A 472 0.63 20.23 -24.82
C GLN A 472 0.58 21.39 -23.83
N ALA A 473 0.75 21.12 -22.52
CA ALA A 473 0.68 22.14 -21.47
C ALA A 473 1.82 23.17 -21.60
N LYS A 474 1.48 24.45 -21.39
CA LYS A 474 2.44 25.56 -21.38
C LYS A 474 3.42 25.43 -20.22
N MET A 475 2.97 24.92 -19.08
CA MET A 475 3.79 24.73 -17.89
C MET A 475 5.03 23.83 -18.11
N ILE A 476 5.03 22.96 -19.14
CA ILE A 476 6.16 22.06 -19.45
C ILE A 476 7.44 22.85 -19.74
N VAL A 477 7.33 24.05 -20.32
CA VAL A 477 8.49 24.88 -20.66
C VAL A 477 9.28 25.27 -19.40
N ASN A 478 8.60 25.46 -18.27
CA ASN A 478 9.24 25.79 -17.00
C ASN A 478 10.07 24.63 -16.45
N TRP A 479 9.81 23.38 -16.88
CA TRP A 479 10.50 22.17 -16.43
C TRP A 479 11.77 21.83 -17.23
N VAL A 480 12.12 22.64 -18.23
CA VAL A 480 13.33 22.40 -19.04
C VAL A 480 14.58 22.53 -18.16
N GLY A 481 15.45 21.52 -18.20
CA GLY A 481 16.68 21.48 -17.39
C GLY A 481 16.48 21.01 -15.94
N CYS A 482 15.27 20.60 -15.56
CA CYS A 482 14.95 20.16 -14.20
C CYS A 482 15.16 18.65 -13.96
N GLU A 483 15.65 17.89 -14.95
CA GLU A 483 15.63 16.42 -14.92
C GLU A 483 16.52 15.78 -13.83
N LYS A 484 17.60 16.48 -13.42
CA LYS A 484 18.52 16.02 -12.37
C LYS A 484 18.24 16.63 -11.00
N LEU A 485 17.26 17.52 -10.89
CA LEU A 485 16.97 18.20 -9.63
C LEU A 485 16.40 17.22 -8.60
N SER A 486 16.82 17.39 -7.35
CA SER A 486 16.27 16.65 -6.23
C SER A 486 14.79 17.02 -5.99
N TYR A 487 14.08 16.19 -5.22
CA TYR A 487 12.70 16.47 -4.83
C TYR A 487 12.55 17.85 -4.16
N GLU A 488 13.44 18.17 -3.22
CA GLU A 488 13.39 19.44 -2.48
C GLU A 488 13.69 20.64 -3.38
N GLN A 489 14.66 20.49 -4.29
CA GLN A 489 14.99 21.52 -5.27
C GLN A 489 13.79 21.79 -6.21
N ARG A 490 13.16 20.74 -6.74
CA ARG A 490 11.97 20.88 -7.60
C ARG A 490 10.79 21.51 -6.87
N ARG A 491 10.59 21.16 -5.59
CA ARG A 491 9.53 21.75 -4.77
C ARG A 491 9.79 23.25 -4.54
N ASN A 492 11.01 23.64 -4.21
CA ASN A 492 11.36 25.04 -3.99
C ASN A 492 11.26 25.86 -5.28
N LEU A 493 11.67 25.28 -6.41
CA LEU A 493 11.53 25.87 -7.75
C LEU A 493 10.04 26.11 -8.09
N LEU A 494 9.18 25.12 -7.85
CA LEU A 494 7.73 25.26 -8.04
C LEU A 494 7.12 26.40 -7.22
N VAL A 495 7.53 26.53 -5.95
CA VAL A 495 7.06 27.62 -5.09
C VAL A 495 7.57 28.97 -5.59
N SER A 496 8.79 29.03 -6.14
CA SER A 496 9.37 30.27 -6.66
C SER A 496 8.66 30.83 -7.90
N TRP A 497 7.93 30.00 -8.64
CA TRP A 497 7.19 30.44 -9.82
C TRP A 497 5.91 31.21 -9.49
N ASP A 498 5.39 31.07 -8.26
CA ASP A 498 4.17 31.71 -7.78
C ASP A 498 2.96 31.57 -8.73
N LYS A 499 2.85 30.39 -9.36
CA LYS A 499 1.76 30.04 -10.29
C LYS A 499 0.75 29.11 -9.62
N THR A 500 -0.50 29.22 -10.07
CA THR A 500 -1.54 28.25 -9.72
C THR A 500 -1.83 27.33 -10.89
N TYR A 501 -2.31 26.12 -10.58
CA TYR A 501 -2.52 25.06 -11.57
C TYR A 501 -3.93 24.49 -11.46
N GLY A 502 -4.45 23.97 -12.56
CA GLY A 502 -5.76 23.33 -12.57
C GLY A 502 -5.83 22.18 -13.58
N PHE A 503 -6.93 21.41 -13.51
CA PHE A 503 -7.30 20.40 -14.50
C PHE A 503 -8.54 20.87 -15.27
N GLY A 504 -8.42 21.11 -16.57
CA GLY A 504 -9.49 21.66 -17.40
C GLY A 504 -9.07 21.86 -18.86
N TRP A 505 -9.89 22.59 -19.61
CA TRP A 505 -9.57 22.94 -20.99
C TRP A 505 -8.65 24.16 -21.04
N TYR A 506 -7.56 24.06 -21.78
CA TYR A 506 -6.60 25.14 -21.96
C TYR A 506 -6.15 25.23 -23.42
N GLN A 507 -5.66 26.41 -23.80
CA GLN A 507 -5.01 26.58 -25.09
C GLN A 507 -3.56 26.12 -24.99
N GLY A 508 -3.22 25.05 -25.71
CA GLY A 508 -1.90 24.44 -25.70
C GLY A 508 -0.84 25.25 -26.45
N ARG A 509 0.39 24.73 -26.47
CA ARG A 509 1.53 25.34 -27.18
C ARG A 509 1.38 25.36 -28.70
N ASP A 510 0.54 24.49 -29.24
CA ASP A 510 0.16 24.41 -30.66
C ASP A 510 -0.98 25.38 -31.04
N GLY A 511 -1.50 26.15 -30.06
CA GLY A 511 -2.61 27.07 -30.26
C GLY A 511 -3.99 26.41 -30.26
N ALA A 512 -4.07 25.08 -30.23
CA ALA A 512 -5.32 24.32 -30.16
C ALA A 512 -5.81 24.16 -28.71
N LEU A 513 -7.09 23.80 -28.55
CA LEU A 513 -7.67 23.49 -27.24
C LEU A 513 -7.35 22.06 -26.84
N HIS A 514 -6.82 21.89 -25.63
CA HIS A 514 -6.48 20.59 -25.05
C HIS A 514 -7.10 20.45 -23.66
N LEU A 515 -7.45 19.22 -23.31
CA LEU A 515 -7.92 18.87 -21.97
C LEU A 515 -6.75 18.30 -21.17
N GLY A 516 -6.50 18.83 -19.97
CA GLY A 516 -5.44 18.31 -19.12
C GLY A 516 -5.07 19.23 -17.96
N ILE A 517 -3.82 19.13 -17.52
CA ILE A 517 -3.25 19.93 -16.42
C ILE A 517 -2.39 21.03 -17.02
N ASP A 518 -2.65 22.28 -16.66
CA ASP A 518 -1.79 23.41 -17.03
C ASP A 518 -1.83 24.52 -15.97
N GLU A 519 -1.01 25.55 -16.18
CA GLU A 519 -1.05 26.80 -15.41
C GLU A 519 -2.35 27.59 -15.65
N GLU A 520 -2.91 28.18 -14.59
CA GLU A 520 -4.08 29.05 -14.68
C GLU A 520 -3.71 30.42 -15.31
N PRO A 521 -4.62 31.09 -16.05
CA PRO A 521 -6.04 30.76 -16.19
C PRO A 521 -6.35 29.72 -17.28
N LEU A 522 -7.16 28.72 -16.93
CA LEU A 522 -7.77 27.77 -17.88
C LEU A 522 -9.01 28.39 -18.56
N VAL A 523 -9.32 27.92 -19.78
CA VAL A 523 -10.42 28.41 -20.62
C VAL A 523 -11.77 28.02 -20.02
N THR A 524 -11.96 26.73 -19.74
CA THR A 524 -13.16 26.21 -19.09
C THR A 524 -12.81 25.05 -18.17
N ASP A 525 -13.75 24.73 -17.27
CA ASP A 525 -13.70 23.52 -16.47
C ASP A 525 -13.78 22.29 -17.36
N TYR A 526 -13.31 21.14 -16.87
CA TYR A 526 -13.26 19.91 -17.68
C TYR A 526 -14.63 19.31 -18.02
N ARG A 527 -15.69 19.75 -17.35
CA ARG A 527 -17.06 19.22 -17.47
C ARG A 527 -17.89 19.90 -18.53
#